data_AF-A0A2K8GKQ7-F1
#
_entry.id   AF-A0A2K8GKQ7-F1
#
_cell.length_a   1.000
_cell.length_b   1.000
_cell.length_c   1.000
_cell.angle_alpha   90.00
_cell.angle_beta   90.00
_cell.angle_gamma   90.00
#
_symmetry.space_group_name_H-M   'P 1'
#
loop_
_entity.id
_entity.type
_entity.pdbx_description
1 polymer ?
#
loop_
_entity_poly.entity_id
_entity_poly.type
_entity_poly.pdbx_seq_one_letter_code
_entity_poly.pdbx_strand_id
1 'polypeptide(L)'
;MEGIDFEKFFKIQTTGMKMALCHPDTKHDIYWLLKSFLLHGQYSMIFVFLCNSVLIDISKHDYFNAFRNCVPVAIYICNVFEYVMLIKHRKTIGKLITLMRDDFNKIPNLDSRSKSAVFEYINNSTWIMKNWLFFFFLMFSSIWIFIVKGIILSTYYAAKGEFRLVPFHDMYYTDYIDRNRDSNLFIFAFTYVMGINYTCCCTMIYLCALPLGPIFMLHVCGLLELIIIKFENVFEKDNVNERLNEIVKDLQYVYGFVEDINTCFTFMYEVILKQTMI
;
A
#
# COMPACT_ATOMS: atom_id res chain seq x y z
N MET A 1 24.10 21.22 -12.17
CA MET A 1 22.74 20.83 -11.76
C MET A 1 22.83 19.38 -11.30
N GLU A 2 22.62 19.13 -10.02
CA GLU A 2 22.62 17.78 -9.44
C GLU A 2 21.60 16.89 -10.17
N GLY A 3 21.97 15.65 -10.46
CA GLY A 3 21.10 14.68 -11.15
C GLY A 3 19.77 14.53 -10.44
N ILE A 4 18.69 14.47 -11.21
CA ILE A 4 17.34 14.20 -10.70
C ILE A 4 17.32 12.73 -10.28
N ASP A 5 17.50 12.48 -8.98
CA ASP A 5 17.60 11.12 -8.46
C ASP A 5 16.21 10.53 -8.18
N PHE A 6 15.83 9.52 -8.95
CA PHE A 6 14.60 8.73 -8.76
C PHE A 6 14.47 8.24 -7.31
N GLU A 7 15.56 7.78 -6.70
CA GLU A 7 15.53 7.28 -5.32
C GLU A 7 15.23 8.40 -4.32
N LYS A 8 15.56 9.65 -4.62
CA LYS A 8 15.23 10.79 -3.74
C LYS A 8 13.74 11.08 -3.72
N PHE A 9 13.06 10.97 -4.87
CA PHE A 9 11.62 11.22 -4.98
C PHE A 9 10.77 10.06 -4.49
N PHE A 10 11.22 8.82 -4.70
CA PHE A 10 10.42 7.61 -4.40
C PHE A 10 10.97 6.75 -3.26
N LYS A 11 11.93 7.27 -2.47
CA LYS A 11 12.57 6.57 -1.33
C LYS A 11 11.56 5.86 -0.41
N ILE A 12 10.46 6.54 -0.13
CA ILE A 12 9.47 6.09 0.85
C ILE A 12 8.72 4.89 0.30
N GLN A 13 8.34 4.95 -0.97
CA GLN A 13 7.71 3.84 -1.67
C GLN A 13 8.66 2.65 -1.77
N THR A 14 9.90 2.87 -2.22
CA THR A 14 10.89 1.79 -2.37
C THR A 14 11.25 1.16 -1.03
N THR A 15 11.36 1.97 0.04
CA THR A 15 11.61 1.48 1.40
C THR A 15 10.42 0.70 1.96
N GLY A 16 9.20 1.21 1.80
CA GLY A 16 7.98 0.52 2.23
C GLY A 16 7.84 -0.84 1.58
N MET A 17 8.03 -0.92 0.26
CA MET A 17 7.97 -2.19 -0.47
C MET A 17 9.05 -3.18 -0.04
N LYS A 18 10.26 -2.70 0.32
CA LYS A 18 11.33 -3.56 0.85
C LYS A 18 10.99 -4.07 2.25
N MET A 19 10.41 -3.23 3.11
CA MET A 19 9.96 -3.63 4.45
C MET A 19 8.82 -4.65 4.40
N ALA A 20 7.87 -4.48 3.47
CA ALA A 20 6.79 -5.42 3.24
C ALA A 20 7.21 -6.67 2.44
N LEU A 21 8.48 -6.77 2.04
CA LEU A 21 9.05 -7.87 1.24
C LEU A 21 8.38 -8.05 -0.13
N CYS A 22 7.78 -7.00 -0.69
CA CYS A 22 7.11 -7.00 -2.01
C CYS A 22 7.88 -6.22 -3.09
N HIS A 23 9.03 -5.62 -2.75
CA HIS A 23 9.85 -4.90 -3.73
C HIS A 23 10.37 -5.84 -4.83
N PRO A 24 10.36 -5.42 -6.13
CA PRO A 24 10.80 -6.26 -7.25
C PRO A 24 12.20 -6.85 -7.11
N ASP A 25 13.14 -6.09 -6.54
CA ASP A 25 14.53 -6.53 -6.28
C ASP A 25 14.67 -7.58 -5.17
N THR A 26 13.61 -7.86 -4.41
CA THR A 26 13.65 -8.84 -3.32
C THR A 26 13.83 -10.24 -3.90
N LYS A 27 14.90 -10.94 -3.50
CA LYS A 27 15.11 -12.34 -3.90
C LYS A 27 14.07 -13.21 -3.19
N HIS A 28 13.32 -14.01 -3.95
CA HIS A 28 12.38 -14.99 -3.39
C HIS A 28 13.11 -16.30 -3.19
N ASP A 29 13.94 -16.36 -2.15
CA ASP A 29 14.59 -17.58 -1.68
C ASP A 29 13.80 -18.18 -0.50
N ILE A 30 14.27 -19.33 0.01
CA ILE A 30 13.69 -19.99 1.19
C ILE A 30 13.70 -19.04 2.41
N TYR A 31 14.66 -18.12 2.48
CA TYR A 31 14.77 -17.14 3.56
C TYR A 31 13.69 -16.06 3.47
N TRP A 32 13.34 -15.60 2.26
CA TRP A 32 12.17 -14.76 2.02
C TRP A 32 10.88 -15.50 2.42
N LEU A 33 10.73 -16.76 2.05
CA LEU A 33 9.55 -17.54 2.42
C LEU A 33 9.42 -17.65 3.95
N LEU A 34 10.53 -17.90 4.65
CA LEU A 34 10.57 -17.97 6.11
C LEU A 34 10.20 -16.62 6.75
N LYS A 35 10.76 -15.51 6.24
CA LYS A 35 10.44 -14.16 6.73
C LYS A 35 8.97 -13.79 6.47
N SER A 36 8.47 -14.08 5.27
CA SER A 36 7.08 -13.87 4.91
C SER A 36 6.16 -14.72 5.77
N PHE A 37 6.52 -15.96 6.09
CA PHE A 37 5.75 -16.80 7.00
C PHE A 37 5.74 -16.26 8.44
N LEU A 38 6.88 -15.75 8.94
CA LEU A 38 6.93 -15.14 10.27
C LEU A 38 6.09 -13.85 10.36
N LEU A 39 6.15 -13.01 9.32
CA LEU A 39 5.44 -11.73 9.28
C LEU A 39 3.94 -11.93 9.01
N HIS A 40 3.59 -12.69 7.97
CA HIS A 40 2.21 -12.89 7.55
C HIS A 40 1.51 -14.04 8.27
N GLY A 41 2.24 -14.96 8.90
CA GLY A 41 1.65 -16.07 9.66
C GLY A 41 0.94 -15.58 10.92
N GLN A 42 1.56 -14.65 11.66
CA GLN A 42 0.92 -13.99 12.81
C GLN A 42 -0.32 -13.19 12.38
N TYR A 43 -0.19 -12.44 11.28
CA TYR A 43 -1.27 -11.72 10.64
C TYR A 43 -2.45 -12.64 10.25
N SER A 44 -2.16 -13.78 9.62
CA SER A 44 -3.14 -14.80 9.21
C SER A 44 -3.82 -15.48 10.39
N MET A 45 -3.09 -15.69 11.49
CA MET A 45 -3.64 -16.32 12.70
C MET A 45 -4.76 -15.46 13.31
N ILE A 46 -4.60 -14.13 13.30
CA ILE A 46 -5.61 -13.20 13.81
C ILE A 46 -6.85 -13.18 12.92
N PHE A 47 -6.67 -13.29 11.60
CA PHE A 47 -7.80 -13.47 10.68
C PHE A 47 -8.63 -14.71 11.02
N VAL A 48 -7.99 -15.83 11.37
CA VAL A 48 -8.71 -17.04 11.80
C VAL A 48 -9.50 -16.79 13.08
N PHE A 49 -8.93 -16.08 14.06
CA PHE A 49 -9.65 -15.71 15.28
C PHE A 49 -10.82 -14.75 15.01
N LEU A 50 -10.65 -13.77 14.13
CA LEU A 50 -11.73 -12.87 13.73
C LEU A 50 -12.88 -13.62 13.04
N CYS A 51 -12.57 -14.54 12.11
CA CYS A 51 -13.56 -15.40 11.48
C CYS A 51 -14.31 -16.25 12.52
N ASN A 52 -13.58 -16.84 13.49
CA ASN A 52 -14.19 -17.59 14.59
C ASN A 52 -15.12 -16.71 15.43
N SER A 53 -14.69 -15.49 15.75
CA SER A 53 -15.51 -14.51 16.48
C SER A 53 -16.79 -14.18 15.72
N VAL A 54 -16.72 -13.90 14.41
CA VAL A 54 -17.90 -13.62 13.58
C VAL A 54 -18.89 -14.79 13.61
N LEU A 55 -18.41 -16.03 13.46
CA LEU A 55 -19.27 -17.22 13.48
C LEU A 55 -19.98 -17.39 14.84
N ILE A 56 -19.26 -17.14 15.94
CA ILE A 56 -19.80 -17.24 17.29
C ILE A 56 -20.81 -16.12 17.57
N ASP A 57 -20.50 -14.89 17.16
CA ASP A 57 -21.39 -13.74 17.32
C ASP A 57 -22.71 -13.95 16.54
N ILE A 58 -22.63 -14.48 15.32
CA ILE A 58 -23.80 -14.89 14.54
C ILE A 58 -24.60 -15.99 15.26
N SER A 59 -23.93 -17.03 15.77
CA SER A 59 -24.59 -18.11 16.51
C SER A 59 -25.29 -17.61 17.78
N LYS A 60 -24.78 -16.56 18.41
CA LYS A 60 -25.36 -15.92 19.60
C LYS A 60 -26.41 -14.86 19.26
N HIS A 61 -26.72 -14.66 17.98
CA HIS A 61 -27.61 -13.60 17.48
C HIS A 61 -27.14 -12.18 17.83
N ASP A 62 -25.84 -12.01 18.09
CA ASP A 62 -25.20 -10.72 18.34
C ASP A 62 -24.68 -10.12 17.03
N TYR A 63 -25.63 -9.67 16.21
CA TYR A 63 -25.31 -9.16 14.87
C TYR A 63 -24.43 -7.91 14.91
N PHE A 64 -24.54 -7.07 15.94
CA PHE A 64 -23.73 -5.87 16.07
C PHE A 64 -22.24 -6.21 16.17
N ASN A 65 -21.90 -7.16 17.04
CA ASN A 65 -20.52 -7.61 17.18
C ASN A 65 -20.05 -8.43 15.97
N ALA A 66 -20.94 -9.21 15.35
CA ALA A 66 -20.63 -9.90 14.11
C ALA A 66 -20.24 -8.92 12.98
N PHE A 67 -21.00 -7.84 12.78
CA PHE A 67 -20.67 -6.81 11.79
C PHE A 67 -19.37 -6.08 12.12
N ARG A 68 -19.18 -5.71 13.40
CA ARG A 68 -17.94 -5.06 13.87
C ARG A 68 -16.69 -5.92 13.59
N ASN A 69 -16.81 -7.24 13.76
CA ASN A 69 -15.73 -8.21 13.52
C ASN A 69 -15.58 -8.60 12.04
N CYS A 70 -16.63 -8.42 11.22
CA CYS A 70 -16.59 -8.68 9.78
C CYS A 70 -15.74 -7.63 9.02
N VAL A 71 -15.75 -6.36 9.47
CA VAL A 71 -14.94 -5.29 8.85
C VAL A 71 -13.45 -5.63 8.78
N PRO A 72 -12.75 -5.98 9.89
CA PRO A 72 -11.35 -6.36 9.79
C PRO A 72 -11.14 -7.62 8.95
N VAL A 73 -12.06 -8.58 8.94
CA VAL A 73 -12.00 -9.77 8.05
C VAL A 73 -11.99 -9.36 6.58
N ALA A 74 -12.87 -8.44 6.17
CA ALA A 74 -12.90 -7.94 4.80
C ALA A 74 -11.60 -7.21 4.42
N ILE A 75 -11.08 -6.38 5.34
CA ILE A 75 -9.79 -5.68 5.18
C ILE A 75 -8.64 -6.67 4.99
N TYR A 76 -8.63 -7.78 5.74
CA TYR A 76 -7.61 -8.83 5.57
C TYR A 76 -7.63 -9.43 4.17
N ILE A 77 -8.81 -9.83 3.69
CA ILE A 77 -8.96 -10.45 2.38
C ILE A 77 -8.45 -9.51 1.28
N CYS A 78 -8.80 -8.22 1.37
CA CYS A 78 -8.35 -7.22 0.41
C CYS A 78 -6.82 -7.02 0.46
N ASN A 79 -6.23 -6.92 1.65
CA ASN A 79 -4.77 -6.77 1.80
C ASN A 79 -4.00 -7.98 1.29
N VAL A 80 -4.46 -9.21 1.59
CA VAL A 80 -3.84 -10.42 1.05
C VAL A 80 -3.94 -10.41 -0.47
N PHE A 81 -5.09 -10.01 -1.01
CA PHE A 81 -5.28 -9.89 -2.44
C PHE A 81 -4.29 -8.89 -3.07
N GLU A 82 -4.18 -7.68 -2.54
CA GLU A 82 -3.23 -6.65 -2.99
C GLU A 82 -1.78 -7.15 -2.91
N TYR A 83 -1.41 -7.78 -1.79
CA TYR A 83 -0.08 -8.31 -1.58
C TYR A 83 0.28 -9.40 -2.61
N VAL A 84 -0.66 -10.31 -2.88
CA VAL A 84 -0.51 -11.35 -3.91
C VAL A 84 -0.36 -10.73 -5.29
N MET A 85 -1.12 -9.68 -5.61
CA MET A 85 -1.00 -8.99 -6.90
C MET A 85 0.35 -8.29 -7.07
N LEU A 86 0.86 -7.62 -6.03
CA LEU A 86 2.20 -7.03 -6.04
C LEU A 86 3.29 -8.10 -6.29
N ILE A 87 3.17 -9.27 -5.67
CA ILE A 87 4.10 -10.38 -5.88
C ILE A 87 3.96 -10.98 -7.27
N LYS A 88 2.73 -11.23 -7.74
CA LYS A 88 2.45 -11.84 -9.04
C LYS A 88 2.98 -10.97 -10.18
N HIS A 89 2.78 -9.67 -10.10
CA HIS A 89 3.17 -8.70 -11.12
C HIS A 89 4.55 -8.07 -10.90
N ARG A 90 5.35 -8.62 -9.97
CA ARG A 90 6.67 -8.06 -9.59
C ARG A 90 7.61 -7.77 -10.77
N LYS A 91 7.59 -8.60 -11.81
CA LYS A 91 8.49 -8.46 -12.97
C LYS A 91 8.08 -7.25 -13.79
N THR A 92 6.79 -7.09 -14.03
CA THR A 92 6.22 -5.94 -14.73
C THR A 92 6.39 -4.66 -13.92
N ILE A 93 6.11 -4.69 -12.61
CA ILE A 93 6.36 -3.55 -11.71
C ILE A 93 7.84 -3.17 -11.71
N GLY A 94 8.75 -4.15 -11.64
CA GLY A 94 10.19 -3.92 -11.74
C GLY A 94 10.58 -3.26 -13.06
N LYS A 95 10.04 -3.76 -14.19
CA LYS A 95 10.22 -3.15 -15.51
C LYS A 95 9.74 -1.69 -15.53
N LEU A 96 8.55 -1.40 -15.01
CA LEU A 96 7.99 -0.04 -14.93
C LEU A 96 8.89 0.90 -14.11
N ILE A 97 9.40 0.44 -12.95
CA ILE A 97 10.33 1.21 -12.12
C ILE A 97 11.64 1.48 -12.87
N THR A 98 12.19 0.48 -13.56
CA THR A 98 13.41 0.66 -14.35
C THR A 98 13.20 1.63 -15.50
N LEU A 99 12.13 1.48 -16.27
CA LEU A 99 11.79 2.39 -17.37
C LEU A 99 11.60 3.83 -16.88
N MET A 100 10.88 4.02 -15.78
CA MET A 100 10.71 5.32 -15.15
C MET A 100 12.07 5.91 -14.72
N ARG A 101 12.95 5.12 -14.12
CA ARG A 101 14.32 5.55 -13.76
C ARG A 101 15.14 5.95 -14.98
N ASP A 102 15.06 5.18 -16.06
CA ASP A 102 15.77 5.47 -17.31
C ASP A 102 15.24 6.75 -17.97
N ASP A 103 13.94 7.01 -17.90
CA ASP A 103 13.35 8.26 -18.38
C ASP A 103 13.78 9.46 -17.54
N PHE A 104 13.88 9.31 -16.21
CA PHE A 104 14.41 10.34 -15.32
C PHE A 104 15.86 10.74 -15.67
N ASN A 105 16.69 9.77 -16.07
CA ASN A 105 18.06 10.02 -16.49
C ASN A 105 18.17 10.81 -17.80
N LYS A 106 17.12 10.83 -18.63
CA LYS A 106 17.08 11.59 -19.89
C LYS A 106 16.66 13.05 -19.68
N ILE A 107 15.98 13.37 -18.57
CA ILE A 107 15.45 14.73 -18.28
C ILE A 107 16.52 15.84 -18.33
N PRO A 108 17.76 15.66 -17.83
CA PRO A 108 18.77 16.71 -17.88
C PRO A 108 19.11 17.19 -19.30
N ASN A 109 18.90 16.34 -20.31
CA ASN A 109 19.19 16.62 -21.72
C ASN A 109 18.00 17.25 -22.48
N LEU A 110 16.86 17.44 -21.82
CA LEU A 110 15.68 18.06 -22.42
C LEU A 110 15.83 19.59 -22.48
N ASP A 111 15.13 20.20 -23.43
CA ASP A 111 14.99 21.65 -23.51
C ASP A 111 14.25 22.22 -22.28
N SER A 112 14.41 23.52 -22.03
CA SER A 112 13.85 24.18 -20.84
C SER A 112 12.33 24.03 -20.72
N ARG A 113 11.60 24.07 -21.84
CA ARG A 113 10.14 23.98 -21.87
C ARG A 113 9.68 22.56 -21.52
N SER A 114 10.24 21.56 -22.21
CA SER A 114 10.00 20.14 -21.93
C SER A 114 10.38 19.74 -20.51
N LYS A 115 11.50 20.26 -20.01
CA LYS A 115 11.96 20.03 -18.64
C LYS A 115 10.96 20.59 -17.62
N SER A 116 10.49 21.83 -17.81
CA SER A 116 9.49 22.44 -16.93
C SER A 116 8.19 21.64 -16.88
N ALA A 117 7.72 21.18 -18.05
CA ALA A 117 6.50 20.37 -18.15
C ALA A 117 6.62 19.05 -17.38
N VAL A 118 7.71 18.30 -17.57
CA VAL A 118 7.95 17.04 -16.85
C VAL A 118 8.07 17.27 -15.34
N PHE A 119 8.74 18.36 -14.92
CA PHE A 119 8.87 18.68 -13.50
C PHE A 119 7.53 18.95 -12.81
N GLU A 120 6.55 19.51 -13.53
CA GLU A 120 5.20 19.70 -12.99
C GLU A 120 4.58 18.35 -12.60
N TYR A 121 4.63 17.36 -13.49
CA TYR A 121 4.09 16.03 -13.23
C TYR A 121 4.89 15.25 -12.16
N ILE A 122 6.22 15.40 -12.12
CA ILE A 122 7.05 14.83 -11.05
C ILE A 122 6.71 15.45 -9.70
N ASN A 123 6.51 16.77 -9.65
CA ASN A 123 6.15 17.47 -8.43
C ASN A 123 4.75 17.05 -7.97
N ASN A 124 3.79 16.90 -8.90
CA ASN A 124 2.46 16.36 -8.61
C ASN A 124 2.54 14.92 -8.09
N SER A 125 3.38 14.06 -8.67
CA SER A 125 3.60 12.69 -8.20
C SER A 125 4.18 12.65 -6.78
N THR A 126 5.13 13.54 -6.51
CA THR A 126 5.73 13.72 -5.18
C THR A 126 4.72 14.27 -4.19
N TRP A 127 3.84 15.16 -4.63
CA TRP A 127 2.75 15.70 -3.83
C TRP A 127 1.74 14.60 -3.47
N ILE A 128 1.36 13.73 -4.41
CA ILE A 128 0.53 12.54 -4.10
C ILE A 128 1.23 11.68 -3.05
N MET A 129 2.53 11.39 -3.21
CA MET A 129 3.28 10.62 -2.22
C MET A 129 3.31 11.26 -0.83
N LYS A 130 3.46 12.59 -0.75
CA LYS A 130 3.42 13.33 0.52
C LYS A 130 2.05 13.29 1.17
N ASN A 131 0.97 13.42 0.39
CA ASN A 131 -0.38 13.26 0.92
C ASN A 131 -0.62 11.82 1.38
N TRP A 132 -0.11 10.84 0.64
CA TRP A 132 -0.24 9.43 1.00
C TRP A 132 0.47 9.11 2.31
N LEU A 133 1.63 9.72 2.55
CA LEU A 133 2.31 9.67 3.85
C LEU A 133 1.52 10.30 4.98
N PHE A 134 0.84 11.42 4.71
CA PHE A 134 -0.05 12.04 5.68
C PHE A 134 -1.23 11.10 6.01
N PHE A 135 -1.85 10.48 5.00
CA PHE A 135 -2.86 9.45 5.21
C PHE A 135 -2.32 8.24 5.98
N PHE A 136 -1.11 7.79 5.66
CA PHE A 136 -0.44 6.73 6.41
C PHE A 136 -0.22 7.10 7.88
N PHE A 137 0.21 8.33 8.16
CA PHE A 137 0.33 8.84 9.53
C PHE A 137 -1.02 8.87 10.26
N LEU A 138 -2.11 9.25 9.57
CA LEU A 138 -3.47 9.18 10.13
C LEU A 138 -3.89 7.74 10.43
N MET A 139 -3.64 6.81 9.51
CA MET A 139 -3.91 5.38 9.73
C MET A 139 -3.10 4.84 10.90
N PHE A 140 -1.83 5.22 11.03
CA PHE A 140 -1.00 4.83 12.18
C PHE A 140 -1.48 5.46 13.48
N SER A 141 -2.01 6.69 13.42
CA SER A 141 -2.64 7.36 14.57
C SER A 141 -3.87 6.60 15.08
N SER A 142 -4.58 5.87 14.21
CA SER A 142 -5.69 5.02 14.65
C SER A 142 -5.25 3.94 15.65
N ILE A 143 -4.07 3.35 15.46
CA ILE A 143 -3.48 2.35 16.39
C ILE A 143 -3.28 2.99 17.77
N TRP A 144 -2.76 4.22 17.79
CA TRP A 144 -2.56 4.97 19.03
C TRP A 144 -3.88 5.26 19.75
N ILE A 145 -4.95 5.56 19.01
CA ILE A 145 -6.29 5.76 19.60
C ILE A 145 -6.76 4.49 20.32
N PHE A 146 -6.59 3.30 19.72
CA PHE A 146 -6.93 2.03 20.37
C PHE A 146 -6.07 1.77 21.61
N ILE A 147 -4.78 2.09 21.56
CA ILE A 147 -3.87 1.95 22.70
C ILE A 147 -4.29 2.86 23.85
N VAL A 148 -4.47 4.15 23.57
CA VAL A 148 -4.85 5.16 24.56
C VAL A 148 -6.23 4.84 25.15
N LYS A 149 -7.20 4.43 24.32
CA LYS A 149 -8.51 3.93 24.79
C LYS A 149 -8.34 2.79 25.79
N GLY A 150 -7.51 1.80 25.46
CA GLY A 150 -7.23 0.66 26.35
C GLY A 150 -6.66 1.09 27.70
N ILE A 151 -5.69 2.01 27.70
CA ILE A 151 -5.05 2.53 28.92
C ILE A 151 -6.06 3.32 29.77
N ILE A 152 -6.78 4.27 29.17
CA ILE A 152 -7.77 5.10 29.87
C ILE A 152 -8.86 4.24 30.49
N LEU A 153 -9.41 3.30 29.72
CA LEU A 153 -10.52 2.47 30.19
C LEU A 153 -10.07 1.46 31.26
N SER A 154 -8.86 0.89 31.13
CA SER A 154 -8.29 0.03 32.18
C SER A 154 -8.03 0.81 33.49
N THR A 155 -7.56 2.05 33.38
CA THR A 155 -7.34 2.93 34.54
C THR A 155 -8.67 3.32 35.21
N TYR A 156 -9.70 3.58 34.41
CA TYR A 156 -11.05 3.87 34.89
C TYR A 156 -11.65 2.69 35.67
N TYR A 157 -11.52 1.46 35.16
CA TYR A 157 -11.99 0.27 35.88
C TYR A 157 -11.20 0.05 37.17
N ALA A 158 -9.88 0.23 37.15
CA ALA A 158 -9.06 0.16 38.35
C ALA A 158 -9.48 1.19 39.42
N ALA A 159 -9.82 2.42 39.01
CA ALA A 159 -10.33 3.46 39.90
C ALA A 159 -11.71 3.11 40.51
N LYS A 160 -12.51 2.30 39.83
CA LYS A 160 -13.79 1.76 40.33
C LYS A 160 -13.63 0.53 41.24
N GLY A 161 -12.41 0.03 41.42
CA GLY A 161 -12.13 -1.18 42.20
C GLY A 161 -12.26 -2.49 41.40
N GLU A 162 -12.50 -2.42 40.09
CA GLU A 162 -12.53 -3.59 39.20
C GLU A 162 -11.24 -3.63 38.38
N PHE A 163 -10.26 -4.43 38.78
CA PHE A 163 -9.02 -4.54 37.99
C PHE A 163 -9.29 -5.33 36.70
N ARG A 164 -9.61 -4.62 35.61
CA ARG A 164 -9.88 -5.19 34.29
C ARG A 164 -9.01 -4.55 33.23
N LEU A 165 -8.17 -5.36 32.59
CA LEU A 165 -7.38 -4.94 31.44
C LEU A 165 -8.24 -4.98 30.17
N VAL A 166 -8.25 -3.87 29.44
CA VAL A 166 -9.08 -3.72 28.24
C VAL A 166 -8.30 -4.21 27.01
N PRO A 167 -8.84 -5.17 26.23
CA PRO A 167 -8.16 -5.69 25.06
C PRO A 167 -8.06 -4.64 23.94
N PHE A 168 -7.12 -4.84 23.01
CA PHE A 168 -6.92 -3.96 21.84
C PHE A 168 -8.14 -3.96 20.91
N HIS A 169 -8.68 -5.16 20.65
CA HIS A 169 -9.90 -5.38 19.89
C HIS A 169 -10.73 -6.48 20.57
N ASP A 170 -12.04 -6.26 20.65
CA ASP A 170 -12.97 -7.22 21.24
C ASP A 170 -13.27 -8.34 20.23
N MET A 171 -12.56 -9.46 20.35
CA MET A 171 -12.82 -10.67 19.58
C MET A 171 -12.80 -11.90 20.46
N TYR A 172 -13.55 -12.91 20.03
CA TYR A 172 -13.47 -14.26 20.59
C TYR A 172 -12.31 -15.02 19.96
N TYR A 173 -11.38 -15.50 20.78
CA TYR A 173 -10.23 -16.26 20.30
C TYR A 173 -10.56 -17.74 20.31
N THR A 174 -10.36 -18.38 21.46
CA THR A 174 -10.69 -19.77 21.77
C THR A 174 -11.07 -19.83 23.24
N ASP A 175 -11.82 -20.86 23.63
CA ASP A 175 -12.29 -21.04 25.01
C ASP A 175 -11.15 -21.00 26.03
N TYR A 176 -9.96 -21.49 25.68
CA TYR A 176 -8.79 -21.46 26.57
C TYR A 176 -8.23 -20.05 26.71
N ILE A 177 -8.04 -19.34 25.59
CA ILE A 177 -7.47 -17.99 25.59
C ILE A 177 -8.43 -17.04 26.30
N ASP A 178 -9.73 -17.05 25.99
CA ASP A 178 -10.68 -16.10 26.57
C ASP A 178 -10.91 -16.31 28.07
N ARG A 179 -10.89 -17.56 28.56
CA ARG A 179 -10.99 -17.84 30.01
C ARG A 179 -9.77 -17.38 30.79
N ASN A 180 -8.58 -17.47 30.18
CA ASN A 180 -7.32 -17.21 30.87
C ASN A 180 -6.75 -15.81 30.58
N ARG A 181 -7.29 -15.07 29.62
CA ARG A 181 -6.77 -13.76 29.22
C ARG A 181 -6.82 -12.74 30.36
N ASP A 182 -7.94 -12.69 31.07
CA ASP A 182 -8.17 -11.68 32.11
C ASP A 182 -7.41 -12.01 33.41
N SER A 183 -7.07 -13.30 33.62
CA SER A 183 -6.31 -13.79 34.78
C SER A 183 -4.80 -13.92 34.54
N ASN A 184 -4.36 -14.09 33.30
CA ASN A 184 -2.96 -14.29 32.93
C ASN A 184 -2.44 -13.13 32.08
N LEU A 185 -1.57 -12.32 32.68
CA LEU A 185 -0.95 -11.16 32.05
C LEU A 185 -0.19 -11.51 30.75
N PHE A 186 0.43 -12.69 30.67
CA PHE A 186 1.16 -13.12 29.47
C PHE A 186 0.23 -13.35 28.28
N ILE A 187 -0.95 -13.96 28.52
CA ILE A 187 -1.95 -14.20 27.48
C ILE A 187 -2.55 -12.87 27.02
N PHE A 188 -2.85 -11.98 27.96
CA PHE A 188 -3.28 -10.62 27.64
C PHE A 188 -2.25 -9.88 26.77
N ALA A 189 -0.99 -9.80 27.21
CA ALA A 189 0.07 -9.11 26.48
C ALA A 189 0.29 -9.70 25.08
N PHE A 190 0.26 -11.03 24.96
CA PHE A 190 0.38 -11.72 23.67
C PHE A 190 -0.74 -11.34 22.70
N THR A 191 -2.01 -11.45 23.13
CA THR A 191 -3.17 -11.09 22.30
C THR A 191 -3.17 -9.61 21.91
N TYR A 192 -2.68 -8.74 22.80
CA TYR A 192 -2.55 -7.30 22.54
C TYR A 192 -1.50 -6.99 21.48
N VAL A 193 -0.30 -7.58 21.59
CA VAL A 193 0.79 -7.42 20.60
C VAL A 193 0.38 -7.98 19.24
N MET A 194 -0.32 -9.11 19.23
CA MET A 194 -0.91 -9.69 18.02
C MET A 194 -1.84 -8.67 17.34
N GLY A 195 -2.78 -8.08 18.08
CA GLY A 195 -3.68 -7.03 17.54
C GLY A 195 -2.93 -5.84 16.92
N ILE A 196 -1.87 -5.35 17.57
CA ILE A 196 -1.02 -4.28 17.02
C ILE A 196 -0.33 -4.74 15.73
N ASN A 197 0.25 -5.94 15.73
CA ASN A 197 0.92 -6.50 14.55
C ASN A 197 -0.04 -6.57 13.36
N TYR A 198 -1.27 -7.01 13.58
CA TYR A 198 -2.31 -7.08 12.55
C TYR A 198 -2.55 -5.71 11.89
N THR A 199 -2.81 -4.69 12.71
CA THR A 199 -3.10 -3.35 12.18
C THR A 199 -1.89 -2.74 11.48
N CYS A 200 -0.68 -2.94 12.02
CA CYS A 200 0.57 -2.52 11.38
C CYS A 200 0.81 -3.19 10.02
N CYS A 201 0.53 -4.49 9.89
CA CYS A 201 0.67 -5.20 8.62
C CYS A 201 -0.32 -4.67 7.56
N CYS A 202 -1.58 -4.45 7.96
CA CYS A 202 -2.59 -3.83 7.08
C CYS A 202 -2.14 -2.45 6.56
N THR A 203 -1.68 -1.57 7.45
CA THR A 203 -1.28 -0.21 7.06
C THR A 203 -0.05 -0.21 6.15
N MET A 204 0.90 -1.14 6.36
CA MET A 204 2.09 -1.27 5.52
C MET A 204 1.77 -1.76 4.11
N ILE A 205 0.86 -2.73 3.95
CA ILE A 205 0.45 -3.21 2.62
C ILE A 205 -0.24 -2.10 1.82
N TYR A 206 -1.18 -1.38 2.45
CA TYR A 206 -1.84 -0.23 1.83
C TYR A 206 -0.88 0.89 1.43
N LEU A 207 0.14 1.16 2.25
CA LEU A 207 1.19 2.13 1.90
C LEU A 207 1.92 1.71 0.62
N CYS A 208 2.10 0.41 0.38
CA CYS A 208 2.84 -0.09 -0.76
C CYS A 208 1.98 -0.22 -2.03
N ALA A 209 0.75 -0.71 -1.94
CA ALA A 209 -0.05 -1.04 -3.11
C ALA A 209 -0.71 0.18 -3.76
N LEU A 210 -1.37 1.01 -2.95
CA LEU A 210 -2.26 2.07 -3.42
C LEU A 210 -1.57 3.24 -4.16
N PRO A 211 -0.44 3.79 -3.70
CA PRO A 211 0.16 4.97 -4.36
C PRO A 211 0.95 4.60 -5.61
N LEU A 212 1.29 3.32 -5.80
CA LEU A 212 2.17 2.88 -6.88
C LEU A 212 1.56 3.11 -8.27
N GLY A 213 0.28 2.77 -8.44
CA GLY A 213 -0.38 2.96 -9.72
C GLY A 213 -0.63 4.44 -10.09
N PRO A 214 -1.09 5.33 -9.18
CA PRO A 214 -1.17 6.77 -9.48
C PRO A 214 0.18 7.40 -9.84
N ILE A 215 1.27 6.97 -9.22
CA ILE A 215 2.63 7.42 -9.58
C ILE A 215 2.96 7.06 -11.03
N PHE A 216 2.71 5.82 -11.43
CA PHE A 216 2.97 5.39 -12.80
C PHE A 216 2.08 6.12 -13.81
N MET A 217 0.81 6.36 -13.48
CA MET A 217 -0.10 7.12 -14.33
C MET A 217 0.33 8.58 -14.49
N LEU A 218 0.80 9.24 -13.42
CA LEU A 218 1.32 10.61 -13.53
C LEU A 218 2.63 10.68 -14.33
N HIS A 219 3.49 9.66 -14.23
CA HIS A 219 4.67 9.53 -15.09
C HIS A 219 4.27 9.46 -16.57
N VAL A 220 3.28 8.62 -16.89
CA VAL A 220 2.69 8.54 -18.24
C VAL A 220 2.16 9.89 -18.72
N CYS A 221 1.42 10.62 -17.87
CA CYS A 221 0.94 11.96 -18.23
C CYS A 221 2.10 12.93 -18.55
N GLY A 222 3.19 12.87 -17.78
CA GLY A 222 4.40 13.65 -18.07
C GLY A 222 5.05 13.27 -19.41
N LEU A 223 5.06 11.98 -19.76
CA LEU A 223 5.54 11.52 -21.08
C LEU A 223 4.64 11.98 -22.23
N LEU A 224 3.32 11.98 -22.03
CA LEU A 224 2.37 12.49 -23.03
C LEU A 224 2.55 13.99 -23.27
N GLU A 225 2.80 14.77 -22.23
CA GLU A 225 3.08 16.20 -22.36
C GLU A 225 4.34 16.47 -23.19
N LEU A 226 5.39 15.65 -23.00
CA LEU A 226 6.58 15.73 -23.85
C LEU A 226 6.27 15.47 -25.32
N ILE A 227 5.38 14.50 -25.60
CA ILE A 227 4.95 14.19 -26.96
C ILE A 227 4.16 15.36 -27.57
N ILE A 228 3.29 16.00 -26.80
CA ILE A 228 2.55 17.20 -27.22
C ILE A 228 3.51 18.32 -27.61
N ILE A 229 4.51 18.62 -26.77
CA ILE A 229 5.52 19.64 -27.06
C ILE A 229 6.33 19.30 -28.33
N LYS A 230 6.69 18.02 -28.53
CA LYS A 230 7.38 17.57 -29.75
C LYS A 230 6.50 17.75 -31.00
N PHE A 231 5.21 17.48 -30.87
CA PHE A 231 4.23 17.59 -31.95
C PHE A 231 3.95 19.03 -32.35
N GLU A 232 3.82 19.96 -31.38
CA GLU A 232 3.65 21.39 -31.67
C GLU A 232 4.79 21.93 -32.53
N ASN A 233 6.02 21.54 -32.21
CA ASN A 233 7.20 22.02 -32.92
C ASN A 233 7.45 21.25 -34.24
N VAL A 234 6.60 20.27 -34.62
CA VAL A 234 6.93 19.31 -35.70
C VAL A 234 7.13 19.98 -37.06
N PHE A 235 6.36 21.03 -37.34
CA PHE A 235 6.37 21.77 -38.60
C PHE A 235 7.43 22.87 -38.69
N GLU A 236 8.18 23.12 -37.62
CA GLU A 236 9.19 24.20 -37.58
C GLU A 236 10.52 23.83 -38.30
N LYS A 237 10.69 22.58 -38.73
CA LYS A 237 11.94 22.08 -39.34
C LYS A 237 11.65 21.24 -40.57
N ASP A 238 12.58 21.21 -41.53
CA ASP A 238 12.44 20.54 -42.82
C ASP A 238 12.35 18.99 -42.76
N ASN A 239 12.62 18.38 -41.59
CA ASN A 239 12.58 16.91 -41.39
C ASN A 239 11.27 16.42 -40.74
N VAL A 240 10.12 16.82 -41.30
CA VAL A 240 8.79 16.51 -40.73
C VAL A 240 8.54 15.00 -40.62
N ASN A 241 8.89 14.22 -41.64
CA ASN A 241 8.65 12.77 -41.68
C ASN A 241 9.44 12.01 -40.60
N GLU A 242 10.71 12.35 -40.38
CA GLU A 242 11.54 11.72 -39.36
C GLU A 242 10.99 12.01 -37.96
N ARG A 243 10.59 13.25 -37.72
CA ARG A 243 10.04 13.68 -36.42
C ARG A 243 8.68 13.08 -36.13
N LEU A 244 7.81 12.95 -37.13
CA LEU A 244 6.55 12.22 -36.98
C LEU A 244 6.81 10.75 -36.62
N ASN A 245 7.82 10.13 -37.24
CA ASN A 245 8.22 8.76 -36.90
C ASN A 245 8.73 8.63 -35.46
N GLU A 246 9.50 9.61 -34.97
CA GLU A 246 9.94 9.67 -33.57
C GLU A 246 8.75 9.82 -32.61
N ILE A 247 7.81 10.73 -32.91
CA ILE A 247 6.59 10.95 -32.13
C ILE A 247 5.76 9.66 -32.04
N VAL A 248 5.59 8.95 -33.17
CA VAL A 248 4.85 7.68 -33.18
C VAL A 248 5.54 6.62 -32.32
N LYS A 249 6.88 6.54 -32.33
CA LYS A 249 7.64 5.63 -31.46
C LYS A 249 7.46 5.97 -29.99
N ASP A 250 7.52 7.25 -29.63
CA ASP A 250 7.29 7.70 -28.25
C ASP A 250 5.85 7.38 -27.80
N LEU A 251 4.86 7.57 -28.68
CA LEU A 251 3.47 7.25 -28.40
C LEU A 251 3.27 5.73 -28.17
N GLN A 252 3.87 4.89 -29.02
CA GLN A 252 3.87 3.44 -28.85
C GLN A 252 4.52 3.00 -27.54
N TYR A 253 5.63 3.64 -27.16
CA TYR A 253 6.28 3.42 -25.87
C TYR A 253 5.34 3.74 -24.71
N VAL A 254 4.67 4.89 -24.74
CA VAL A 254 3.71 5.30 -23.71
C VAL A 254 2.53 4.32 -23.64
N TYR A 255 1.98 3.88 -24.77
CA TYR A 255 0.90 2.88 -24.77
C TYR A 255 1.35 1.55 -24.17
N GLY A 256 2.55 1.07 -24.50
CA GLY A 256 3.10 -0.14 -23.88
C GLY A 256 3.27 0.00 -22.37
N PHE A 257 3.67 1.19 -21.89
CA PHE A 257 3.76 1.48 -20.46
C PHE A 257 2.38 1.45 -19.79
N VAL A 258 1.36 2.03 -20.42
CA VAL A 258 -0.03 2.01 -19.92
C VAL A 258 -0.61 0.60 -19.90
N GLU A 259 -0.33 -0.22 -20.91
CA GLU A 259 -0.74 -1.63 -20.95
C GLU A 259 -0.13 -2.42 -19.79
N ASP A 260 1.16 -2.21 -19.51
CA ASP A 260 1.85 -2.80 -18.37
C ASP A 260 1.22 -2.35 -17.03
N ILE A 261 0.86 -1.06 -16.88
CA ILE A 261 0.13 -0.56 -15.70
C ILE A 261 -1.22 -1.26 -15.56
N ASN A 262 -2.04 -1.29 -16.62
CA ASN A 262 -3.38 -1.89 -16.58
C ASN A 262 -3.32 -3.37 -16.21
N THR A 263 -2.36 -4.10 -16.80
CA THR A 263 -2.12 -5.52 -16.47
C THR A 263 -1.85 -5.73 -14.98
N CYS A 264 -1.17 -4.78 -14.32
CA CYS A 264 -0.86 -4.88 -12.90
C CYS A 264 -2.01 -4.40 -12.00
N PHE A 265 -2.61 -3.25 -12.32
CA PHE A 265 -3.43 -2.49 -11.36
C PHE A 265 -4.92 -2.47 -11.64
N THR A 266 -5.40 -2.78 -12.85
CA THR A 266 -6.85 -2.68 -13.17
C THR A 266 -7.70 -3.47 -12.18
N PHE A 267 -7.35 -4.74 -11.95
CA PHE A 267 -8.12 -5.58 -11.03
C PHE A 267 -7.94 -5.15 -9.56
N MET A 268 -6.74 -4.67 -9.17
CA MET A 268 -6.54 -4.13 -7.83
C MET A 268 -7.47 -2.93 -7.58
N TYR A 269 -7.55 -2.00 -8.51
CA TYR A 269 -8.43 -0.84 -8.39
C TYR A 269 -9.91 -1.20 -8.37
N GLU A 270 -10.35 -2.18 -9.15
CA GLU A 270 -11.73 -2.67 -9.09
C GLU A 270 -12.09 -3.22 -7.71
N VAL A 271 -11.17 -3.98 -7.09
CA VAL A 271 -11.37 -4.51 -5.74
C VAL A 271 -11.41 -3.38 -4.71
N ILE A 272 -10.47 -2.44 -4.79
CA ILE A 272 -10.39 -1.29 -3.87
C ILE A 272 -11.66 -0.43 -3.98
N LEU A 273 -12.10 -0.07 -5.18
CA LEU A 273 -13.30 0.75 -5.38
C LEU A 273 -14.54 0.08 -4.79
N LYS A 274 -14.66 -1.25 -4.90
CA LYS A 274 -15.75 -2.00 -4.27
C LYS A 274 -15.61 -2.04 -2.75
N GLN A 275 -14.39 -2.12 -2.23
CA GLN A 275 -14.13 -2.09 -0.79
C GLN A 275 -14.52 -0.74 -0.17
N THR A 276 -14.20 0.39 -0.81
CA THR A 276 -14.50 1.73 -0.26
C THR A 276 -16.01 2.02 -0.22
N MET A 277 -16.84 1.23 -0.92
CA MET A 277 -18.29 1.31 -0.85
C MET A 277 -18.92 0.51 0.29
N ILE A 278 -18.13 -0.33 0.99
CA ILE A 278 -18.53 -1.13 2.16
C ILE A 278 -18.20 -0.35 3.43
#